data_AF-A0A9E0I108-F1
#
_entry.id   AF-A0A9E0I108-F1
#
_cell.length_a   1.000
_cell.length_b   1.000
_cell.length_c   1.000
_cell.angle_alpha   90.00
_cell.angle_beta   90.00
_cell.angle_gamma   90.00
#
_symmetry.space_group_name_H-M   'P 1'
#
loop_
_entity.id
_entity.type
_entity.pdbx_description
1 polymer ?
#
loop_
_entity_poly.entity_id
_entity_poly.type
_entity_poly.pdbx_seq_one_letter_code
_entity_poly.pdbx_strand_id
1 'polypeptide(L)'
;MADEDEALVGLVEANRDRAKFSGHGKALGAAGYRVASDHPENCEFLGHPGQSIAISPPVGGFESILIGAAWNNVVVEESGVLGRWFKKVRKIGVDLDIGCLYELKNGKRGAIQPFGEKFGDFEGPPYIALSEDERTGDREGHDEYLLINGHKWNEIKRILVYIYIYKG
;
A
#
# COMPACT_ATOMS: atom_id res chain seq x y z
N MET A 1 20.24 17.65 11.86
CA MET A 1 21.08 17.01 10.83
C MET A 1 21.28 15.50 11.07
N ALA A 2 20.59 14.87 12.04
CA ALA A 2 20.72 13.43 12.36
C ALA A 2 19.48 12.57 11.94
N ASP A 3 18.45 13.20 11.36
CA ASP A 3 17.14 12.55 11.09
C ASP A 3 17.04 11.99 9.65
N GLU A 4 17.77 12.58 8.69
CA GLU A 4 17.72 12.14 7.28
C GLU A 4 18.51 10.84 7.06
N ASP A 5 19.67 10.69 7.70
CA ASP A 5 20.49 9.48 7.58
C ASP A 5 19.80 8.23 8.16
N GLU A 6 19.09 8.34 9.29
CA GLU A 6 18.34 7.20 9.85
C GLU A 6 17.15 6.80 8.97
N ALA A 7 16.47 7.76 8.36
CA ALA A 7 15.38 7.48 7.43
C ALA A 7 15.89 6.78 6.16
N LEU A 8 17.04 7.22 5.64
CA LEU A 8 17.68 6.61 4.49
C LEU A 8 18.16 5.20 4.81
N VAL A 9 18.76 5.00 5.98
CA VAL A 9 19.16 3.67 6.47
C VAL A 9 17.95 2.75 6.61
N GLY A 10 16.84 3.22 7.20
CA GLY A 10 15.60 2.44 7.30
C GLY A 10 15.03 2.04 5.93
N LEU A 11 15.05 2.95 4.95
CA LEU A 11 14.66 2.67 3.56
C LEU A 11 15.62 1.67 2.88
N VAL A 12 16.92 1.78 3.12
CA VAL A 12 17.93 0.87 2.56
C VAL A 12 17.79 -0.53 3.17
N GLU A 13 17.57 -0.63 4.48
CA GLU A 13 17.31 -1.90 5.18
C GLU A 13 16.01 -2.55 4.69
N ALA A 14 14.92 -1.78 4.54
CA ALA A 14 13.67 -2.29 3.97
C ALA A 14 13.81 -2.79 2.51
N ASN A 15 14.81 -2.30 1.78
CA ASN A 15 15.07 -2.70 0.39
C ASN A 15 16.08 -3.86 0.24
N ARG A 16 16.83 -4.25 1.29
CA ARG A 16 17.90 -5.25 1.18
C ARG A 16 17.39 -6.68 0.91
N ASP A 17 16.20 -7.04 1.40
CA ASP A 17 15.76 -8.45 1.47
C ASP A 17 14.57 -8.81 0.57
N ARG A 18 14.66 -8.50 -0.74
CA ARG A 18 13.75 -9.11 -1.73
C ARG A 18 14.40 -10.08 -2.72
N ALA A 19 15.67 -10.38 -2.56
CA ALA A 19 16.30 -11.43 -3.35
C ALA A 19 15.95 -12.82 -2.80
N LYS A 20 14.79 -13.34 -3.27
CA LYS A 20 14.30 -14.72 -3.16
C LYS A 20 13.55 -15.08 -1.88
N PHE A 21 12.25 -14.76 -1.83
CA PHE A 21 11.29 -15.20 -0.80
C PHE A 21 11.68 -14.75 0.62
N SER A 22 10.77 -14.14 1.37
CA SER A 22 10.97 -14.14 2.82
C SER A 22 10.86 -15.59 3.29
N GLY A 23 11.99 -16.29 3.44
CA GLY A 23 12.05 -17.68 3.90
C GLY A 23 11.65 -17.85 5.37
N HIS A 24 10.90 -16.90 5.94
CA HIS A 24 10.43 -16.94 7.31
C HIS A 24 9.26 -17.92 7.40
N GLY A 25 9.58 -19.20 7.62
CA GLY A 25 8.58 -20.27 7.76
C GLY A 25 7.93 -20.68 6.43
N LYS A 26 6.60 -20.79 6.42
CA LYS A 26 5.79 -21.21 5.25
C LYS A 26 5.31 -20.04 4.40
N ALA A 27 5.97 -18.88 4.43
CA ALA A 27 5.50 -17.69 3.74
C ALA A 27 5.47 -17.92 2.21
N LEU A 28 4.28 -17.73 1.59
CA LEU A 28 4.00 -17.94 0.16
C LEU A 28 4.06 -16.63 -0.64
N GLY A 29 4.94 -15.70 -0.27
CA GLY A 29 5.01 -14.39 -0.91
C GLY A 29 5.48 -14.48 -2.37
N ALA A 30 4.58 -14.26 -3.33
CA ALA A 30 4.93 -14.05 -4.73
C ALA A 30 5.23 -12.57 -4.99
N ALA A 31 6.12 -12.28 -5.95
CA ALA A 31 6.24 -10.91 -6.46
C ALA A 31 4.97 -10.56 -7.23
N GLY A 32 4.25 -9.51 -6.81
CA GLY A 32 3.07 -9.02 -7.52
C GLY A 32 3.41 -8.56 -8.94
N TYR A 33 2.42 -8.60 -9.85
CA TYR A 33 2.53 -8.02 -11.18
C TYR A 33 2.38 -6.49 -11.10
N ARG A 34 3.14 -5.76 -11.91
CA ARG A 34 3.11 -4.28 -11.94
C ARG A 34 2.56 -3.80 -13.27
N VAL A 35 1.65 -2.83 -13.24
CA VAL A 35 1.10 -2.16 -14.42
C VAL A 35 1.47 -0.68 -14.31
N ALA A 36 2.11 -0.14 -15.34
CA ALA A 36 2.35 1.30 -15.42
C ALA A 36 1.01 2.02 -15.58
N SER A 37 0.83 3.15 -14.88
CA SER A 37 -0.36 3.98 -15.05
C SER A 37 -0.44 4.46 -16.50
N ASP A 38 -1.62 4.36 -17.10
CA ASP A 38 -1.95 4.90 -18.42
C ASP A 38 -2.61 6.29 -18.32
N HIS A 39 -2.66 6.87 -17.11
CA HIS A 39 -3.31 8.15 -16.88
C HIS A 39 -2.45 9.31 -17.42
N PRO A 40 -3.00 10.16 -18.31
CA PRO A 40 -2.23 11.18 -19.03
C PRO A 40 -1.64 12.27 -18.12
N GLU A 41 -2.16 12.41 -16.90
CA GLU A 41 -1.74 13.43 -15.92
C GLU A 41 -0.84 12.87 -14.80
N ASN A 42 -0.58 11.55 -14.79
CA ASN A 42 0.20 10.90 -13.74
C ASN A 42 1.18 9.87 -14.33
N CYS A 43 2.11 10.38 -15.15
CA CYS A 43 3.04 9.58 -15.95
C CYS A 43 4.30 9.09 -15.18
N GLU A 44 4.28 9.13 -13.85
CA GLU A 44 5.45 8.79 -13.02
C GLU A 44 5.28 7.42 -12.36
N PHE A 45 6.13 6.46 -12.73
CA PHE A 45 6.04 5.07 -12.30
C PHE A 45 7.32 4.62 -11.57
N LEU A 46 7.16 4.21 -10.31
CA LEU A 46 8.22 3.56 -9.53
C LEU A 46 8.18 2.05 -9.78
N GLY A 47 9.01 1.61 -10.73
CA GLY A 47 9.04 0.23 -11.20
C GLY A 47 10.00 -0.66 -10.43
N HIS A 48 10.90 -0.12 -9.62
CA HIS A 48 11.94 -0.91 -8.93
C HIS A 48 12.18 -0.45 -7.49
N PRO A 49 12.58 -1.37 -6.57
CA PRO A 49 12.98 -1.01 -5.21
C PRO A 49 14.11 0.04 -5.20
N GLY A 50 14.06 0.96 -4.23
CA GLY A 50 15.02 2.05 -4.11
C GLY A 50 14.87 3.19 -5.13
N GLN A 51 13.96 3.07 -6.10
CA GLN A 51 13.65 4.17 -7.00
C GLN A 51 12.93 5.29 -6.24
N SER A 52 13.32 6.53 -6.54
CA SER A 52 12.66 7.73 -6.05
C SER A 52 12.30 8.63 -7.23
N ILE A 53 11.27 9.44 -7.03
CA ILE A 53 10.92 10.49 -7.96
C ILE A 53 10.51 11.74 -7.18
N ALA A 54 10.82 12.90 -7.75
CA ALA A 54 10.51 14.18 -7.15
C ALA A 54 9.33 14.79 -7.90
N ILE A 55 8.18 14.88 -7.21
CA ILE A 55 6.98 15.49 -7.75
C ILE A 55 6.92 16.94 -7.27
N SER A 56 6.73 17.88 -8.20
CA SER A 56 6.52 19.29 -7.88
C SER A 56 5.03 19.59 -7.87
N PRO A 57 4.47 20.15 -6.78
CA PRO A 57 3.06 20.51 -6.76
C PRO A 57 2.76 21.65 -7.75
N PRO A 58 1.54 21.70 -8.32
CA PRO A 58 1.11 22.83 -9.12
C PRO A 58 0.93 24.09 -8.26
N VAL A 59 0.73 25.23 -8.91
CA VAL A 59 0.40 26.49 -8.22
C VAL A 59 -0.90 26.30 -7.44
N GLY A 60 -0.84 26.39 -6.11
CA GLY A 60 -1.98 26.11 -5.21
C GLY A 60 -1.88 24.78 -4.44
N GLY A 61 -0.88 23.94 -4.73
CA GLY A 61 -0.74 22.61 -4.12
C GLY A 61 -1.52 21.53 -4.86
N PHE A 62 -1.34 20.27 -4.46
CA PHE A 62 -2.23 19.19 -4.90
C PHE A 62 -3.62 19.39 -4.27
N GLU A 63 -4.69 19.00 -4.96
CA GLU A 63 -6.01 18.89 -4.33
C GLU A 63 -6.00 17.73 -3.33
N SER A 64 -5.65 16.53 -3.83
CA SER A 64 -5.47 15.33 -3.02
C SER A 64 -4.40 14.43 -3.62
N ILE A 65 -3.83 13.56 -2.79
CA ILE A 65 -2.96 12.48 -3.24
C ILE A 65 -3.64 11.18 -2.82
N LEU A 66 -3.96 10.34 -3.80
CA LEU A 66 -4.56 9.02 -3.59
C LEU A 66 -3.49 7.95 -3.75
N ILE A 67 -3.41 7.04 -2.76
CA ILE A 67 -2.55 5.86 -2.81
C ILE A 67 -3.43 4.63 -2.61
N GLY A 68 -3.68 3.90 -3.69
CA GLY A 68 -4.55 2.73 -3.69
C GLY A 68 -3.79 1.41 -3.75
N ALA A 69 -4.34 0.38 -3.12
CA ALA A 69 -4.00 -1.02 -3.32
C ALA A 69 -5.13 -1.70 -4.11
N ALA A 70 -4.77 -2.59 -5.02
CA ALA A 70 -5.70 -3.44 -5.75
C ALA A 70 -5.08 -4.83 -5.90
N TRP A 71 -5.87 -5.88 -5.66
CA TRP A 71 -5.40 -7.25 -5.80
C TRP A 71 -6.47 -8.19 -6.34
N ASN A 72 -6.01 -9.28 -6.95
CA ASN A 72 -6.90 -10.32 -7.45
C ASN A 72 -6.76 -11.57 -6.56
N ASN A 73 -7.90 -12.15 -6.20
CA ASN A 73 -7.92 -13.43 -5.52
C ASN A 73 -7.52 -14.57 -6.47
N VAL A 74 -6.70 -15.51 -5.97
CA VAL A 74 -6.26 -16.66 -6.76
C VAL A 74 -7.35 -17.73 -6.75
N VAL A 75 -7.84 -18.08 -7.94
CA VAL A 75 -8.73 -19.21 -8.14
C VAL A 75 -7.87 -20.45 -8.39
N VAL A 76 -7.89 -21.40 -7.45
CA VAL A 76 -7.16 -22.67 -7.61
C VAL A 76 -8.15 -23.75 -8.04
N GLU A 77 -7.92 -24.33 -9.21
CA GLU A 77 -8.60 -25.55 -9.64
C GLU A 77 -7.91 -26.77 -9.01
N GLU A 78 -8.64 -27.60 -8.27
CA GLU A 78 -8.10 -28.85 -7.71
C GLU A 78 -7.73 -29.83 -8.84
N SER A 79 -6.44 -29.99 -9.11
CA SER A 79 -5.92 -30.89 -10.14
C SER A 79 -5.79 -32.32 -9.59
N GLY A 80 -6.92 -33.03 -9.59
CA GLY A 80 -6.98 -34.47 -9.29
C GLY A 80 -8.05 -35.18 -10.13
N VAL A 81 -7.87 -36.47 -10.40
CA VAL A 81 -8.83 -37.29 -11.17
C VAL A 81 -10.25 -37.29 -10.59
N LEU A 82 -10.39 -37.11 -9.27
CA LEU A 82 -11.67 -36.96 -8.57
C LEU A 82 -12.27 -35.53 -8.72
N GLY A 83 -11.42 -34.50 -8.75
CA GLY A 83 -11.82 -33.09 -8.94
C GLY A 83 -12.25 -32.77 -10.37
N ARG A 84 -11.84 -33.58 -11.36
CA ARG A 84 -12.34 -33.46 -12.74
C ARG A 84 -13.80 -33.93 -12.88
N TRP A 85 -14.26 -34.81 -11.99
CA TRP A 85 -15.64 -35.29 -11.96
C TRP A 85 -16.55 -34.37 -11.12
N PHE A 86 -16.01 -33.74 -10.09
CA PHE A 86 -16.67 -32.70 -9.32
C PHE A 86 -15.88 -31.40 -9.44
N LYS A 87 -16.23 -30.53 -10.40
CA LYS A 87 -15.64 -29.19 -10.57
C LYS A 87 -15.84 -28.33 -9.32
N LYS A 88 -15.03 -28.57 -8.29
CA LYS A 88 -14.93 -27.73 -7.11
C LYS A 88 -13.85 -26.70 -7.36
N VAL A 89 -14.30 -25.49 -7.65
CA VAL A 89 -13.43 -24.30 -7.70
C VAL A 89 -13.29 -23.78 -6.27
N ARG A 90 -12.06 -23.66 -5.78
CA ARG A 90 -11.80 -23.05 -4.46
C ARG A 90 -11.14 -21.69 -4.67
N LYS A 91 -11.87 -20.63 -4.29
CA LYS A 91 -11.29 -19.29 -4.16
C LYS A 91 -10.44 -19.29 -2.89
N ILE A 92 -9.14 -19.04 -3.02
CA ILE A 92 -8.28 -18.76 -1.87
C ILE A 92 -8.23 -17.24 -1.77
N GLY A 93 -9.03 -16.70 -0.85
CA GLY A 93 -9.07 -15.27 -0.60
C GLY A 93 -7.82 -14.84 0.17
N VAL A 94 -7.15 -13.79 -0.29
CA VAL A 94 -6.10 -13.10 0.46
C VAL A 94 -6.66 -11.76 0.90
N ASP A 95 -6.58 -11.50 2.19
CA ASP A 95 -7.01 -10.26 2.83
C ASP A 95 -5.79 -9.33 2.92
N LEU A 96 -5.72 -8.32 2.05
CA LEU A 96 -4.65 -7.33 2.04
C LEU A 96 -5.14 -6.03 2.65
N ASP A 97 -4.35 -5.49 3.56
CA ASP A 97 -4.60 -4.17 4.13
C ASP A 97 -3.54 -3.18 3.65
N ILE A 98 -3.94 -1.94 3.39
CA ILE A 98 -3.02 -0.80 3.24
C ILE A 98 -2.98 0.04 4.52
N GLY A 99 -1.79 0.46 4.92
CA GLY A 99 -1.59 1.35 6.06
C GLY A 99 -0.44 2.32 5.86
N CYS A 100 -0.32 3.28 6.77
CA CYS A 100 0.83 4.17 6.79
C CYS A 100 1.26 4.56 8.21
N LEU A 101 2.54 4.91 8.33
CA LEU A 101 3.07 5.67 9.45
C LEU A 101 3.27 7.12 9.00
N TYR A 102 2.96 8.07 9.87
CA TYR A 102 3.11 9.48 9.57
C TYR A 102 3.95 10.21 10.63
N GLU A 103 4.59 11.29 10.20
CA GLU A 103 5.13 12.33 11.06
C GLU A 103 4.69 13.69 10.51
N LEU A 104 4.07 14.50 11.37
CA LEU A 104 3.74 15.89 11.08
C LEU A 104 4.92 16.80 11.43
N LYS A 105 4.98 18.00 10.83
CA LYS A 105 6.06 18.98 11.11
C LYS A 105 6.09 19.46 12.55
N ASN A 106 4.97 19.39 13.26
CA ASN A 106 4.90 19.66 14.70
C ASN A 106 5.44 18.51 15.58
N GLY A 107 5.94 17.42 14.98
CA GLY A 107 6.51 16.27 15.68
C GLY A 107 5.50 15.18 16.06
N LYS A 108 4.19 15.38 15.86
CA LYS A 108 3.18 14.35 16.10
C LYS A 108 3.40 13.18 15.14
N ARG A 109 3.44 11.96 15.69
CA ARG A 109 3.62 10.70 14.95
C ARG A 109 2.48 9.75 15.24
N GLY A 110 2.20 8.87 14.30
CA GLY A 110 1.17 7.84 14.47
C GLY A 110 1.12 6.86 13.32
N ALA A 111 0.11 6.01 13.36
CA ALA A 111 -0.20 5.03 12.33
C ALA A 111 -1.67 5.16 11.91
N ILE A 112 -1.94 4.92 10.64
CA ILE A 112 -3.26 4.74 10.05
C ILE A 112 -3.29 3.33 9.46
N GLN A 113 -4.27 2.53 9.86
CA GLN A 113 -4.42 1.12 9.47
C GLN A 113 -5.79 0.59 9.97
N PRO A 114 -6.38 -0.42 9.30
CA PRO A 114 -7.62 -1.04 9.75
C PRO A 114 -7.48 -1.67 11.15
N PHE A 115 -6.34 -2.30 11.42
CA PHE A 115 -6.07 -2.90 12.72
C PHE A 115 -6.01 -1.87 13.86
N GLY A 116 -6.96 -1.96 14.78
CA GLY A 116 -7.13 -1.00 15.87
C GLY A 116 -7.91 0.26 15.48
N GLU A 117 -8.66 0.19 14.37
CA GLU A 117 -9.65 1.19 13.93
C GLU A 117 -9.07 2.60 13.76
N LYS A 118 -7.85 2.69 13.21
CA LYS A 118 -7.15 3.96 13.01
C LYS A 118 -7.32 4.43 11.57
N PHE A 119 -8.50 4.95 11.25
CA PHE A 119 -8.83 5.39 9.88
C PHE A 119 -8.35 6.82 9.55
N GLY A 120 -7.91 7.60 10.53
CA GLY A 120 -7.44 8.97 10.29
C GLY A 120 -8.57 9.97 10.04
N ASP A 121 -8.21 11.11 9.46
CA ASP A 121 -9.10 12.24 9.17
C ASP A 121 -8.48 13.05 8.02
N PHE A 122 -9.29 13.36 7.00
CA PHE A 122 -8.85 14.11 5.82
C PHE A 122 -8.80 15.62 6.08
N GLU A 123 -9.70 16.15 6.90
CA GLU A 123 -9.81 17.60 7.18
C GLU A 123 -9.02 18.01 8.44
N GLY A 124 -8.97 17.13 9.44
CA GLY A 124 -8.21 17.30 10.68
C GLY A 124 -6.86 16.56 10.67
N PRO A 125 -5.91 16.90 11.55
CA PRO A 125 -4.67 16.13 11.69
C PRO A 125 -4.98 14.65 11.98
N PRO A 126 -4.45 13.71 11.18
CA PRO A 126 -3.19 13.82 10.44
C PRO A 126 -3.31 14.25 8.96
N TYR A 127 -4.49 14.67 8.49
CA TYR A 127 -4.76 15.05 7.09
C TYR A 127 -4.60 13.90 6.09
N ILE A 128 -4.77 12.69 6.61
CA ILE A 128 -4.66 11.42 5.90
C ILE A 128 -5.84 10.58 6.41
N ALA A 129 -6.63 10.05 5.48
CA ALA A 129 -7.72 9.14 5.78
C ALA A 129 -7.51 7.83 5.03
N LEU A 130 -7.82 6.72 5.67
CA LEU A 130 -7.91 5.40 5.05
C LEU A 130 -9.37 5.14 4.67
N SER A 131 -9.58 4.54 3.50
CA SER A 131 -10.88 4.02 3.10
C SER A 131 -11.39 2.98 4.11
N GLU A 132 -12.65 2.58 3.97
CA GLU A 132 -13.15 1.44 4.74
C GLU A 132 -12.32 0.17 4.47
N ASP A 133 -12.28 -0.72 5.45
CA ASP A 133 -11.60 -2.01 5.43
C ASP A 133 -12.30 -2.97 4.45
N GLU A 134 -11.67 -3.27 3.32
CA GLU A 134 -12.23 -4.04 2.21
C GLU A 134 -11.57 -5.41 2.08
N ARG A 135 -12.20 -6.40 2.71
CA ARG A 135 -11.62 -7.75 2.88
C ARG A 135 -11.88 -8.72 1.73
N THR A 136 -12.62 -8.29 0.70
CA THR A 136 -13.10 -9.20 -0.35
C THR A 136 -12.22 -9.23 -1.57
N GLY A 137 -11.52 -8.12 -1.90
CA GLY A 137 -10.75 -7.99 -3.14
C GLY A 137 -11.60 -8.16 -4.40
N ASP A 138 -12.90 -7.82 -4.32
CA ASP A 138 -13.89 -8.01 -5.39
C ASP A 138 -14.40 -6.66 -5.93
N ARG A 139 -13.75 -5.54 -5.58
CA ARG A 139 -14.18 -4.20 -6.02
C ARG A 139 -13.53 -3.85 -7.36
N GLU A 140 -14.30 -3.21 -8.24
CA GLU A 140 -13.73 -2.61 -9.45
C GLU A 140 -12.95 -1.33 -9.07
N GLY A 141 -11.65 -1.28 -9.36
CA GLY A 141 -10.78 -0.14 -9.02
C GLY A 141 -9.83 -0.43 -7.87
N HIS A 142 -9.80 0.44 -6.86
CA HIS A 142 -9.02 0.24 -5.64
C HIS A 142 -9.87 -0.47 -4.59
N ASP A 143 -9.36 -1.59 -4.06
CA ASP A 143 -10.01 -2.32 -2.96
C ASP A 143 -9.90 -1.48 -1.67
N GLU A 144 -8.70 -0.99 -1.35
CA GLU A 144 -8.44 -0.02 -0.28
C GLU A 144 -7.54 1.12 -0.75
N TYR A 145 -7.67 2.30 -0.14
CA TYR A 145 -6.85 3.46 -0.47
C TYR A 145 -6.63 4.41 0.72
N LEU A 146 -5.48 5.08 0.71
CA LEU A 146 -5.20 6.25 1.54
C LEU A 146 -5.47 7.51 0.71
N LEU A 147 -6.18 8.46 1.31
CA LEU A 147 -6.41 9.79 0.77
C LEU A 147 -5.68 10.83 1.64
N ILE A 148 -4.77 11.57 1.03
CA ILE A 148 -3.97 12.61 1.70
C ILE A 148 -4.45 13.97 1.20
N ASN A 149 -4.73 14.89 2.13
CA ASN A 149 -5.16 16.24 1.81
C ASN A 149 -3.99 17.06 1.27
N GLY A 150 -4.02 17.35 -0.04
CA GLY A 150 -2.92 18.03 -0.73
C GLY A 150 -2.76 19.49 -0.29
N HIS A 151 -3.85 20.16 0.11
CA HIS A 151 -3.80 21.51 0.67
C HIS A 151 -3.10 21.57 2.04
N LYS A 152 -3.00 20.43 2.74
CA LYS A 152 -2.32 20.30 4.03
C LYS A 152 -0.95 19.63 3.92
N TRP A 153 -0.44 19.41 2.71
CA TRP A 153 0.89 18.80 2.49
C TRP A 153 2.01 19.48 3.28
N ASN A 154 1.92 20.81 3.42
CA ASN A 154 2.89 21.59 4.18
C ASN A 154 2.91 21.30 5.68
N GLU A 155 1.92 20.61 6.25
CA GLU A 155 1.89 20.17 7.64
C GLU A 155 2.55 18.80 7.85
N ILE A 156 2.73 18.04 6.76
CA ILE A 156 3.25 16.67 6.79
C ILE A 156 4.77 16.71 6.58
N LYS A 157 5.51 15.99 7.42
CA LYS A 157 6.98 15.84 7.29
C LYS A 157 7.34 14.62 6.45
N ARG A 158 6.71 13.48 6.74
CA ARG A 158 6.90 12.22 5.98
C ARG A 158 5.75 11.25 6.21
N ILE A 159 5.53 10.41 5.20
CA ILE A 159 4.61 9.27 5.24
C ILE A 159 5.37 8.03 4.76
N LEU A 160 5.26 6.95 5.52
CA LEU A 160 5.70 5.62 5.08
C LEU A 160 4.46 4.77 4.83
N VAL A 161 4.22 4.40 3.58
CA VAL A 161 3.11 3.51 3.20
C VAL A 161 3.60 2.06 3.18
N TYR A 162 2.77 1.16 3.68
CA TYR A 162 3.01 -0.27 3.66
C TYR A 162 1.72 -1.04 3.36
N ILE A 163 1.88 -2.26 2.85
CA ILE A 163 0.80 -3.19 2.55
C ILE A 163 1.16 -4.50 3.24
N TYR A 164 0.20 -5.15 3.88
CA TYR A 164 0.40 -6.42 4.56
C TYR A 164 -0.74 -7.40 4.30
N ILE A 165 -0.44 -8.69 4.39
CA ILE A 165 -1.47 -9.75 4.35
C ILE A 165 -2.01 -9.88 5.78
N TYR A 166 -3.24 -9.46 6.01
CA TYR A 166 -3.91 -9.63 7.29
C TYR A 166 -4.32 -11.09 7.53
N LYS A 167 -4.83 -11.74 6.47
CA LYS A 167 -5.27 -13.13 6.52
C LYS A 167 -5.11 -13.82 5.16
N GLY A 168 -4.65 -15.08 5.17
CA GLY A 168 -4.47 -15.93 3.99
C GLY A 168 -4.14 -17.37 4.36
#